data_AF-A0A971ZSY3-F1
#
_entry.id   AF-A0A971ZSY3-F1
#
_cell.length_a   1.000
_cell.length_b   1.000
_cell.length_c   1.000
_cell.angle_alpha   90.00
_cell.angle_beta   90.00
_cell.angle_gamma   90.00
#
_symmetry.space_group_name_H-M   'P 1'
#
loop_
_entity.id
_entity.type
_entity.pdbx_description
1 polymer ?
#
loop_
_entity_poly.entity_id
_entity_poly.type
_entity_poly.pdbx_seq_one_letter_code
_entity_poly.pdbx_strand_id
1 'polypeptide(L)'
;MFSTRGKATALFKRGVDKAEHRDLEGAIADYTSVIDLKGAPEDVIAMALFNRALAYSRERDDTKATADLDRVLSMSGATQQVIDAAHEKLHRMKRRATKSV
;
A
#
# COMPACT_ATOMS: atom_id res chain seq x y z
N MET A 1 -7.27 -7.56 -25.72
CA MET A 1 -7.64 -6.52 -24.74
C MET A 1 -7.07 -6.97 -23.39
N PHE A 2 -6.15 -6.24 -22.77
CA PHE A 2 -5.71 -6.58 -21.42
C PHE A 2 -6.83 -6.23 -20.43
N SER A 3 -7.23 -7.19 -19.61
CA SER A 3 -8.25 -6.94 -18.58
C SER A 3 -7.72 -5.91 -17.57
N THR A 4 -8.61 -5.09 -17.01
CA THR A 4 -8.23 -4.09 -16.01
C THR A 4 -7.51 -4.71 -14.82
N ARG A 5 -7.92 -5.93 -14.40
CA ARG A 5 -7.20 -6.75 -13.41
C ARG A 5 -5.77 -7.03 -13.85
N GLY A 6 -5.53 -7.47 -15.08
CA GLY A 6 -4.18 -7.75 -15.59
C GLY A 6 -3.28 -6.51 -15.54
N LYS A 7 -3.81 -5.34 -15.94
CA LYS A 7 -3.08 -4.06 -15.86
C LYS A 7 -2.76 -3.67 -14.40
N ALA A 8 -3.74 -3.77 -13.51
CA ALA A 8 -3.56 -3.50 -12.09
C ALA A 8 -2.49 -4.41 -11.47
N THR A 9 -2.56 -5.71 -11.73
CA THR A 9 -1.60 -6.70 -11.22
C THR A 9 -0.20 -6.48 -11.76
N ALA A 10 -0.05 -6.08 -13.04
CA ALA A 10 1.26 -5.79 -13.61
C ALA A 10 1.92 -4.56 -12.98
N LEU A 11 1.14 -3.48 -12.79
CA LEU A 11 1.61 -2.28 -12.08
C LEU A 11 1.99 -2.61 -10.63
N PHE A 12 1.14 -3.37 -9.93
CA PHE A 12 1.40 -3.80 -8.56
C PHE A 12 2.72 -4.59 -8.45
N LYS A 13 2.92 -5.61 -9.29
CA LYS A 13 4.15 -6.41 -9.29
C LYS A 13 5.39 -5.57 -9.58
N ARG A 14 5.32 -4.67 -10.56
CA ARG A 14 6.42 -3.74 -10.86
C ARG A 14 6.75 -2.83 -9.67
N GLY A 15 5.73 -2.37 -8.95
CA GLY A 15 5.91 -1.59 -7.73
C GLY A 15 6.61 -2.39 -6.62
N VAL A 16 6.28 -3.68 -6.46
CA VAL A 16 6.94 -4.58 -5.52
C VAL A 16 8.42 -4.74 -5.88
N ASP A 17 8.71 -5.07 -7.14
CA ASP A 17 10.07 -5.25 -7.62
C ASP A 17 10.92 -3.98 -7.37
N LYS A 18 10.38 -2.79 -7.66
CA LYS A 18 11.08 -1.51 -7.39
C LYS A 18 11.34 -1.29 -5.91
N ALA A 19 10.37 -1.58 -5.04
CA ALA A 19 10.54 -1.44 -3.60
C ALA A 19 11.62 -2.39 -3.06
N GLU A 20 11.71 -3.61 -3.59
CA GLU A 20 12.77 -4.56 -3.27
C GLU A 20 14.16 -4.06 -3.69
N HIS A 21 14.24 -3.34 -4.82
CA HIS A 21 15.45 -2.68 -5.30
C HIS A 21 15.69 -1.29 -4.69
N ARG A 22 14.98 -0.94 -3.61
CA ARG A 22 15.06 0.34 -2.89
C ARG A 22 14.67 1.58 -3.71
N ASP A 23 14.06 1.40 -4.88
CA ASP A 23 13.39 2.46 -5.63
C ASP A 23 12.00 2.72 -5.03
N LEU A 24 11.98 3.42 -3.90
CA LEU A 24 10.74 3.69 -3.15
C LEU A 24 9.84 4.66 -3.90
N GLU A 25 10.39 5.71 -4.52
CA GLU A 25 9.64 6.68 -5.30
C GLU A 25 8.95 6.03 -6.50
N GLY A 26 9.68 5.20 -7.26
CA GLY A 26 9.14 4.47 -8.39
C GLY A 26 8.09 3.43 -7.98
N ALA A 27 8.26 2.79 -6.82
CA ALA A 27 7.26 1.89 -6.24
C ALA A 27 5.98 2.65 -5.85
N ILE A 28 6.11 3.79 -5.17
CA ILE A 28 5.00 4.67 -4.80
C ILE A 28 4.21 5.11 -6.03
N ALA A 29 4.90 5.48 -7.12
CA ALA A 29 4.26 5.87 -8.38
C ALA A 29 3.45 4.71 -9.00
N ASP A 30 3.99 3.49 -8.97
CA ASP A 30 3.30 2.31 -9.50
C ASP A 30 2.09 1.92 -8.65
N TYR A 31 2.22 1.93 -7.32
CA TYR A 31 1.08 1.68 -6.43
C TYR A 31 -0.01 2.75 -6.58
N THR A 32 0.38 4.01 -6.74
CA THR A 32 -0.56 5.11 -7.02
C THR A 32 -1.31 4.86 -8.33
N SER A 33 -0.60 4.42 -9.36
CA SER A 33 -1.23 4.06 -10.64
C SER A 33 -2.24 2.92 -10.52
N VAL A 34 -2.05 1.96 -9.60
CA VAL A 34 -3.05 0.91 -9.30
C VAL A 34 -4.29 1.51 -8.64
N ILE A 35 -4.08 2.38 -7.65
CA ILE A 35 -5.16 3.00 -6.85
C ILE A 35 -6.03 3.91 -7.72
N ASP A 36 -5.43 4.59 -8.70
CA ASP A 36 -6.13 5.51 -9.60
C ASP A 36 -6.72 4.82 -10.85
N LEU A 37 -6.40 3.54 -11.06
CA LEU A 37 -6.86 2.80 -12.23
C LEU A 37 -8.36 2.47 -12.10
N LYS A 38 -9.18 3.13 -12.91
CA LYS A 38 -10.63 2.88 -12.98
C LYS A 38 -10.91 1.40 -13.28
N GLY A 39 -11.70 0.77 -12.41
CA GLY A 39 -12.05 -0.65 -12.51
C GLY A 39 -10.96 -1.61 -12.04
N ALA A 40 -9.91 -1.12 -11.38
CA ALA A 40 -8.99 -1.99 -10.66
C ALA A 40 -9.75 -2.76 -9.58
N PRO A 41 -9.47 -4.07 -9.42
CA PRO A 41 -10.12 -4.84 -8.38
C PRO A 41 -9.75 -4.36 -6.98
N GLU A 42 -10.72 -4.32 -6.06
CA GLU A 42 -10.53 -3.84 -4.69
C GLU A 42 -9.44 -4.63 -3.95
N ASP A 43 -9.33 -5.94 -4.19
CA ASP A 43 -8.28 -6.78 -3.60
C ASP A 43 -6.88 -6.29 -3.99
N VAL A 44 -6.69 -5.88 -5.25
CA VAL A 44 -5.40 -5.37 -5.76
C VAL A 44 -5.15 -3.94 -5.27
N ILE A 45 -6.21 -3.11 -5.17
CA ILE A 45 -6.11 -1.76 -4.59
C ILE A 45 -5.68 -1.84 -3.12
N ALA A 46 -6.26 -2.74 -2.33
CA ALA A 46 -5.90 -2.92 -0.92
C ALA A 46 -4.42 -3.33 -0.77
N MET A 47 -3.95 -4.27 -1.59
CA MET A 47 -2.53 -4.65 -1.62
C MET A 47 -1.61 -3.49 -2.00
N ALA A 48 -2.00 -2.67 -2.99
CA ALA A 48 -1.22 -1.51 -3.41
C ALA A 48 -1.17 -0.42 -2.33
N LEU A 49 -2.29 -0.11 -1.68
CA LEU A 49 -2.32 0.83 -0.55
C LEU A 49 -1.43 0.36 0.60
N PHE A 50 -1.52 -0.91 0.99
CA PHE A 50 -0.68 -1.46 2.06
C PHE A 50 0.82 -1.35 1.71
N ASN A 51 1.22 -1.73 0.49
CA ASN A 51 2.63 -1.64 0.09
C ASN A 51 3.11 -0.20 -0.07
N ARG A 52 2.25 0.73 -0.51
CA ARG A 52 2.57 2.16 -0.55
C ARG A 52 2.76 2.73 0.86
N ALA A 53 1.95 2.29 1.83
CA ALA A 53 2.16 2.64 3.23
C ALA A 53 3.51 2.13 3.76
N LEU A 54 3.93 0.94 3.37
CA LEU A 54 5.25 0.42 3.73
C LEU A 54 6.40 1.22 3.10
N ALA A 55 6.23 1.73 1.88
CA ALA A 55 7.20 2.60 1.21
C ALA A 55 7.27 3.97 1.93
N TYR A 56 6.14 4.64 2.16
CA TYR A 56 6.11 5.91 2.90
C TYR A 56 6.70 5.79 4.31
N SER A 57 6.41 4.70 5.03
CA SER A 57 6.97 4.48 6.38
C SER A 57 8.49 4.26 6.36
N ARG A 58 9.05 3.71 5.26
CA ARG A 58 10.50 3.62 5.05
C ARG A 58 11.12 4.99 4.78
N GLU A 59 10.40 5.86 4.08
CA GLU A 59 10.77 7.27 3.86
C GLU A 59 10.49 8.17 5.07
N ARG A 60 10.01 7.61 6.20
CA ARG A 60 9.62 8.33 7.43
C ARG A 60 8.43 9.26 7.26
N ASP A 61 7.69 9.15 6.17
CA ASP A 61 6.39 9.82 5.97
C ASP A 61 5.27 8.98 6.62
N ASP A 62 5.27 8.96 7.95
CA ASP A 62 4.31 8.18 8.72
C ASP A 62 2.87 8.69 8.59
N THR A 63 2.70 9.97 8.24
CA THR A 63 1.40 10.57 8.00
C THR A 63 0.75 9.94 6.77
N LYS A 64 1.45 9.89 5.63
CA LYS A 64 0.92 9.24 4.42
C LYS A 64 0.78 7.73 4.61
N ALA A 65 1.74 7.10 5.29
CA ALA A 65 1.64 5.67 5.59
C ALA A 65 0.40 5.35 6.42
N THR A 66 0.10 6.13 7.46
CA THR A 66 -1.09 5.94 8.30
C THR A 66 -2.37 6.13 7.48
N ALA A 67 -2.43 7.18 6.64
CA ALA A 67 -3.59 7.44 5.79
C ALA A 67 -3.89 6.27 4.83
N ASP A 68 -2.87 5.68 4.21
CA ASP A 68 -3.05 4.51 3.34
C ASP A 68 -3.50 3.27 4.13
N LEU A 69 -2.98 3.05 5.34
CA LEU A 69 -3.42 1.93 6.21
C LEU A 69 -4.87 2.10 6.67
N ASP A 70 -5.26 3.30 7.09
CA ASP A 70 -6.64 3.59 7.49
C ASP A 70 -7.61 3.36 6.32
N ARG A 71 -7.19 3.72 5.09
CA ARG A 71 -7.96 3.41 3.89
C ARG A 71 -8.12 1.92 3.68
N VAL A 72 -7.06 1.11 3.83
CA VAL A 72 -7.15 -0.37 3.76
C VAL A 72 -8.17 -0.92 4.76
N LEU A 73 -8.15 -0.44 6.00
CA LEU A 73 -9.05 -0.90 7.06
C LEU A 73 -10.52 -0.51 6.81
N SER A 74 -10.78 0.48 5.95
CA SER A 74 -12.13 0.90 5.55
C SER A 74 -12.68 0.18 4.30
N MET A 75 -11.87 -0.64 3.62
CA MET A 75 -12.26 -1.28 2.36
C MET A 75 -13.05 -2.57 2.58
N SER A 76 -14.18 -2.71 1.89
CA SER A 76 -14.98 -3.94 1.85
C SER A 76 -14.27 -5.10 1.15
N GLY A 77 -13.54 -4.81 0.07
CA GLY A 77 -12.85 -5.82 -0.74
C GLY A 77 -11.42 -6.13 -0.32
N ALA A 78 -10.97 -5.64 0.84
CA ALA A 78 -9.67 -6.01 1.38
C ALA A 78 -9.73 -7.43 1.95
N THR A 79 -8.69 -8.23 1.70
CA THR A 79 -8.60 -9.58 2.28
C THR A 79 -8.24 -9.50 3.76
N GLN A 80 -8.66 -10.50 4.55
CA GLN A 80 -8.35 -10.56 5.98
C GLN A 80 -6.85 -10.45 6.26
N GLN A 81 -6.03 -11.11 5.44
CA GLN A 81 -4.58 -11.05 5.53
C GLN A 81 -4.05 -9.61 5.41
N VAL A 82 -4.59 -8.81 4.48
CA VAL A 82 -4.16 -7.43 4.27
C VAL A 82 -4.64 -6.54 5.42
N ILE A 83 -5.85 -6.78 5.95
CA ILE A 83 -6.39 -6.08 7.12
C ILE A 83 -5.53 -6.35 8.36
N ASP A 84 -5.19 -7.61 8.63
CA ASP A 84 -4.36 -7.99 9.79
C ASP A 84 -2.97 -7.36 9.70
N ALA A 85 -2.34 -7.42 8.52
CA ALA A 85 -1.05 -6.79 8.27
C ALA A 85 -1.11 -5.26 8.46
N ALA A 86 -2.21 -4.62 8.03
CA ALA A 86 -2.42 -3.19 8.21
C ALA A 86 -2.57 -2.81 9.69
N HIS A 87 -3.37 -3.55 10.46
CA HIS A 87 -3.50 -3.36 11.90
C HIS A 87 -2.15 -3.48 12.62
N GLU A 88 -1.38 -4.54 12.34
CA GLU A 88 -0.06 -4.73 12.95
C GLU A 88 0.89 -3.58 12.63
N LYS A 89 0.91 -3.13 11.36
CA LYS A 89 1.78 -2.05 10.93
C LYS A 89 1.40 -0.74 11.62
N LEU A 90 0.10 -0.43 11.68
CA LEU A 90 -0.41 0.78 12.32
C LEU A 90 -0.11 0.78 13.83
N HIS A 91 -0.30 -0.35 14.50
CA HIS A 91 0.04 -0.50 15.92
C HIS A 91 1.54 -0.27 16.16
N ARG A 92 2.41 -0.84 15.31
CA ARG A 92 3.87 -0.61 15.40
C ARG A 92 4.23 0.87 15.20
N MET A 93 3.60 1.56 14.27
CA MET A 93 3.84 2.99 14.02
C MET A 93 3.41 3.87 15.21
N LYS A 94 2.21 3.62 15.76
CA LYS A 94 1.72 4.34 16.95
C LYS A 94 2.66 4.17 18.15
N ARG A 95 3.19 2.96 18.36
CA ARG A 95 4.19 2.71 19.41
C ARG A 95 5.54 3.39 19.19
N ARG A 96 5.93 3.63 17.94
CA ARG A 96 7.15 4.39 17.62
C ARG A 96 6.96 5.87 17.95
N ALA A 97 5.80 6.43 17.62
CA ALA A 97 5.47 7.82 17.91
C ALA A 97 5.46 8.11 19.43
N THR A 98 4.87 7.22 20.24
CA THR A 98 4.78 7.43 21.70
C THR A 98 6.10 7.27 22.45
N LYS A 99 7.10 6.60 21.87
CA LYS A 99 8.45 6.44 22.45
C LYS A 99 9.42 7.56 22.10
N SER A 100 9.02 8.49 21.24
CA SER A 100 9.89 9.58 20.77
C SER A 100 9.72 10.88 21.58
N VAL A 101 9.07 10.79 22.75
CA VAL A 101 8.84 11.88 23.72
C VAL A 101 9.56 11.59 25.02
#